data_AF-A0A652NU45-F1
#
_entry.id   AF-A0A652NU45-F1
#
_cell.length_a   1.000
_cell.length_b   1.000
_cell.length_c   1.000
_cell.angle_alpha   90.00
_cell.angle_beta   90.00
_cell.angle_gamma   90.00
#
_symmetry.space_group_name_H-M   'P 1'
#
loop_
_entity.id
_entity.type
_entity.pdbx_description
1 polymer ?
#
loop_
_entity_poly.entity_id
_entity_poly.type
_entity_poly.pdbx_seq_one_letter_code
_entity_poly.pdbx_strand_id
1 'polypeptide(L)' 'MPEHRRPWIAVGALARDLEPGLRLSADLTGEDVLRAVRATPAGEYLVVESDGRVYGVAALTDIEQRLTAAVSGR' A
#
# COMPACT_ATOMS: atom_id res chain seq x y z
N MET A 1 -2.47 10.03 -33.70
CA MET A 1 -1.34 9.09 -33.66
C MET A 1 -1.88 7.70 -33.93
N PRO A 2 -1.34 6.91 -34.89
CA PRO A 2 -1.79 5.53 -35.10
C PRO A 2 -1.64 4.72 -33.81
N GLU A 3 -2.53 3.77 -33.56
CA GLU A 3 -2.57 3.00 -32.30
C GLU A 3 -1.24 2.24 -32.05
N HIS A 4 -0.54 1.90 -33.13
CA HIS A 4 0.71 1.16 -33.20
C HIS A 4 1.95 2.08 -33.12
N ARG A 5 1.74 3.38 -32.89
CA ARG A 5 2.78 4.40 -32.64
C ARG A 5 2.60 5.12 -31.30
N ARG A 6 1.85 4.54 -30.36
CA ARG A 6 1.90 5.00 -28.97
C ARG A 6 3.34 4.84 -28.50
N PRO A 7 4.04 5.92 -28.11
CA PRO A 7 5.40 5.80 -27.62
C PRO A 7 5.37 4.95 -26.35
N TRP A 8 6.01 3.78 -26.41
CA TRP A 8 6.17 2.93 -25.24
C TRP A 8 7.12 3.67 -24.29
N ILE A 9 6.59 4.16 -23.17
CA ILE A 9 7.39 4.76 -22.10
C ILE A 9 7.70 3.66 -21.09
N ALA A 10 8.94 3.58 -20.63
CA ALA A 10 9.32 2.66 -19.59
C ALA A 10 8.55 2.98 -18.30
N VAL A 11 7.92 1.97 -17.68
CA VAL A 11 7.16 2.16 -16.41
C VAL A 11 8.04 2.79 -15.34
N GLY A 12 9.33 2.43 -15.28
CA GLY A 12 10.28 3.02 -14.34
C GLY A 12 10.45 4.54 -14.49
N ALA A 13 10.25 5.09 -15.69
CA ALA A 13 10.31 6.54 -15.91
C ALA A 13 9.08 7.29 -15.36
N LEU A 14 7.99 6.57 -15.08
CA LEU A 14 6.76 7.12 -14.47
C LEU A 14 6.60 6.70 -13.00
N ALA A 15 7.43 5.76 -12.53
CA ALA A 15 7.41 5.30 -11.15
C ALA A 15 7.89 6.42 -10.22
N ARG A 16 7.39 6.39 -8.99
CA ARG A 16 7.80 7.30 -7.91
C ARG A 16 8.48 6.50 -6.82
N ASP A 17 9.44 7.13 -6.15
CA ASP A 17 10.06 6.54 -4.98
C ASP A 17 9.04 6.35 -3.85
N LEU A 18 9.17 5.24 -3.14
CA LEU A 18 8.38 4.99 -1.93
C LEU A 18 9.00 5.76 -0.78
N GLU A 19 8.25 6.73 -0.27
CA GLU A 19 8.56 7.41 0.99
C GLU A 19 8.46 6.43 2.18
N PRO A 20 9.17 6.65 3.29
CA PRO A 20 9.16 5.74 4.44
C PRO A 20 7.75 5.45 4.97
N GLY A 21 6.86 6.45 5.00
CA GLY A 21 5.48 6.31 5.48
C GLY A 21 4.57 5.46 4.57
N LEU A 22 5.01 5.13 3.35
CA LEU A 22 4.29 4.25 2.42
C LEU A 22 4.64 2.77 2.63
N ARG A 23 5.46 2.44 3.64
CA ARG A 23 5.81 1.06 4.01
C ARG A 23 5.18 0.69 5.34
N LEU A 24 4.56 -0.48 5.39
CA LEU A 24 4.05 -1.09 6.61
C LEU A 24 4.85 -2.37 6.89
N SER A 25 5.25 -2.57 8.15
CA SER A 25 5.82 -3.86 8.56
C SER A 25 4.72 -4.91 8.61
N ALA A 26 5.03 -6.14 8.18
CA ALA A 26 4.15 -7.29 8.30
C ALA A 26 3.84 -7.68 9.76
N ASP A 27 4.67 -7.21 10.72
CA ASP A 27 4.55 -7.53 12.14
C ASP A 27 3.68 -6.50 12.90
N LEU A 28 3.15 -5.47 12.22
CA LEU A 28 2.32 -4.45 12.87
C LEU A 28 1.02 -5.06 13.41
N THR A 29 0.65 -4.64 14.62
CA THR A 29 -0.67 -4.94 15.17
C THR A 29 -1.75 -4.10 14.49
N GLY A 30 -3.02 -4.49 14.62
CA GLY A 30 -4.13 -3.74 14.01
C GLY A 30 -4.18 -2.27 14.44
N GLU A 31 -3.89 -1.96 15.71
CA GLU A 31 -3.83 -0.56 16.17
C GLU A 31 -2.67 0.20 15.53
N ASP A 32 -1.49 -0.43 15.43
CA ASP A 32 -0.31 0.19 14.83
C ASP A 32 -0.50 0.44 13.34
N VAL A 33 -1.19 -0.47 12.62
CA VAL A 33 -1.59 -0.25 11.23
C VAL A 33 -2.48 1.00 11.12
N LEU A 34 -3.51 1.12 11.97
CA LEU A 34 -4.40 2.29 11.95
C LEU A 34 -3.66 3.59 12.26
N ARG A 35 -2.69 3.54 13.18
CA ARG A 35 -1.84 4.69 13.51
C ARG A 35 -0.97 5.09 12.32
N ALA A 36 -0.32 4.14 11.66
CA ALA A 36 0.54 4.38 10.51
C ALA A 36 -0.25 4.98 9.33
N VAL A 37 -1.38 4.37 8.99
CA VAL A 37 -2.28 4.83 7.92
C VAL A 37 -2.80 6.25 8.18
N ARG A 38 -3.14 6.57 9.44
CA ARG A 38 -3.56 7.94 9.82
C ARG A 38 -2.42 8.94 9.74
N ALA A 39 -1.20 8.53 10.03
CA ALA A 39 -0.03 9.40 9.99
C ALA A 39 0.40 9.73 8.55
N THR A 40 0.30 8.77 7.62
CA THR A 40 0.61 8.97 6.19
C THR A 40 -0.50 8.39 5.31
N PRO A 41 -1.62 9.13 5.10
CA PRO A 41 -2.72 8.63 4.28
C PRO A 41 -2.31 8.41 2.82
N ALA A 42 -2.46 7.17 2.36
CA ALA A 42 -2.26 6.75 0.98
C ALA A 42 -3.30 5.69 0.57
N GLY A 43 -3.53 5.55 -0.74
CA GLY A 43 -4.46 4.54 -1.26
C GLY A 43 -3.94 3.10 -1.14
N GLU A 44 -2.61 2.95 -1.11
CA GLU A 44 -1.93 1.67 -1.01
C GLU A 44 -0.61 1.81 -0.25
N TYR A 45 -0.20 0.72 0.39
CA TYR A 45 1.06 0.63 1.15
C TYR A 45 1.81 -0.62 0.75
N LEU A 46 3.14 -0.50 0.65
CA LEU A 46 4.00 -1.66 0.50
C LEU A 46 4.14 -2.34 1.87
N VAL A 47 3.79 -3.63 1.94
CA VAL A 47 4.02 -4.43 3.14
C VAL A 47 5.37 -5.11 3.01
N VAL A 48 6.21 -4.94 4.03
CA VAL A 48 7.57 -5.49 4.08
C VAL A 48 7.76 -6.39 5.28
N GLU A 49 8.54 -7.45 5.08
CA GLU A 49 9.04 -8.29 6.17
C GLU A 49 10.12 -7.55 6.96
N SER A 50 10.48 -8.07 8.14
CA SER A 50 11.49 -7.47 9.03
C SER A 50 12.89 -7.38 8.43
N ASP A 51 13.20 -8.18 7.42
CA ASP A 51 14.44 -8.12 6.62
C ASP A 51 14.35 -7.22 5.37
N GLY A 52 13.21 -6.54 5.18
CA GLY A 52 12.99 -5.60 4.09
C GLY A 52 12.51 -6.24 2.79
N ARG A 53 12.30 -7.57 2.73
CA ARG A 53 11.66 -8.19 1.58
C ARG A 53 10.21 -7.71 1.43
N VAL A 54 9.75 -7.64 0.19
CA VAL A 54 8.35 -7.33 -0.12
C VAL A 54 7.49 -8.54 0.25
N TYR A 55 6.56 -8.34 1.18
CA TYR A 55 5.49 -9.29 1.47
C TYR A 55 4.34 -9.13 0.47
N GLY A 56 3.94 -7.88 0.19
CA GLY A 56 2.85 -7.58 -0.74
C GLY A 56 2.42 -6.11 -0.71
N VAL A 57 1.22 -5.83 -1.20
CA VAL A 57 0.61 -4.49 -1.18
C VAL A 57 -0.71 -4.56 -0.41
N ALA A 58 -0.94 -3.58 0.47
CA ALA A 58 -2.20 -3.44 1.19
C ALA A 58 -2.96 -2.21 0.68
N ALA A 59 -4.16 -2.41 0.14
CA ALA A 59 -5.05 -1.32 -0.23
C ALA A 59 -5.78 -0.77 0.99
N LEU A 60 -5.86 0.55 1.11
CA LEU A 60 -6.57 1.19 2.22
C LEU A 60 -8.04 0.74 2.29
N THR A 61 -8.69 0.58 1.14
CA THR A 61 -10.08 0.11 1.04
C THR A 61 -10.28 -1.28 1.65
N ASP A 62 -9.28 -2.16 1.53
CA ASP A 62 -9.37 -3.52 2.08
C ASP A 62 -9.17 -3.51 3.60
N ILE A 63 -8.28 -2.64 4.09
CA ILE A 63 -8.09 -2.40 5.54
C ILE A 63 -9.39 -1.89 6.16
N GLU A 64 -10.05 -0.91 5.53
CA GLU A 64 -11.32 -0.33 6.00
C GLU A 64 -12.47 -1.36 6.02
N GLN A 65 -12.57 -2.17 4.97
CA GLN A 65 -13.55 -3.26 4.90
C GLN A 65 -13.32 -4.30 6.00
N ARG A 66 -12.07 -4.72 6.20
CA ARG A 66 -11.71 -5.71 7.24
C ARG A 66 -11.98 -5.17 8.63
N LEU A 67 -11.69 -3.89 8.88
CA LEU A 67 -11.98 -3.22 10.14
C LEU A 67 -13.49 -3.17 10.40
N THR A 68 -14.28 -2.75 9.42
CA THR A 68 -15.75 -2.68 9.53
C THR A 68 -16.33 -4.06 9.86
N ALA A 69 -15.90 -5.09 9.12
CA ALA A 69 -16.34 -6.46 9.37
C ALA A 69 -15.99 -6.96 10.80
N ALA A 70 -14.81 -6.60 11.32
CA ALA A 70 -14.39 -6.97 12.66
C ALA A 70 -15.19 -6.25 13.76
N VAL A 71 -15.63 -5.01 13.51
CA VAL A 71 -16.46 -4.24 14.45
C VAL A 71 -17.90 -4.76 14.47
N SER A 72 -18.46 -5.13 13.31
CA SER A 72 -19.84 -5.62 13.20
C SER A 72 -20.06 -7.06 13.65
N GLY A 73 -18.99 -7.87 13.78
CA GLY A 73 -19.05 -9.24 14.29
C GLY A 73 -19.03 -9.36 15.82
N ARG A 74 -19.16 -8.25 16.55
CA ARG A 74 -19.28 -8.19 18.02
C ARG A 74 -20.70 -7.91 18.46
#